data_AF-A0AAJ0C464-F1
#
_entry.id   AF-A0AAJ0C464-F1
#
_cell.length_a   1.000
_cell.length_b   1.000
_cell.length_c   1.000
_cell.angle_alpha   90.00
_cell.angle_beta   90.00
_cell.angle_gamma   90.00
#
_symmetry.space_group_name_H-M   'P 1'
#
loop_
_entity.id
_entity.type
_entity.pdbx_description
1 polymer ?
#
loop_
_entity_poly.entity_id
_entity_poly.type
_entity_poly.pdbx_seq_one_letter_code
_entity_poly.pdbx_strand_id
1 'polypeptide(L)'
;MVRKLGGDDDAFISYRTGQYKLHYYETPSSLRLVMLTDTGTMSMRNVLHQIYINLWVEYVVKNPLSPAEHKDGEGANNELFELGLDQFIRGLM
;
A
#
# COMPACT_ATOMS: atom_id res chain seq x y z
N MET A 1 12.20 5.56 -13.53
CA MET A 1 12.77 4.69 -14.59
C MET A 1 11.66 4.12 -15.45
N VAL A 2 10.59 3.56 -14.88
CA VAL A 2 9.40 3.09 -15.63
C VAL A 2 8.71 4.21 -16.42
N ARG A 3 8.38 5.35 -15.80
CA ARG A 3 7.85 6.53 -16.54
C ARG A 3 8.76 7.02 -17.67
N LYS A 4 10.08 6.87 -17.52
CA LYS A 4 11.04 7.24 -18.57
C LYS A 4 11.08 6.24 -19.74
N LEU A 5 10.55 5.03 -19.55
CA LEU A 5 10.59 3.93 -20.52
C LEU A 5 9.20 3.61 -21.12
N GLY A 6 8.11 3.79 -20.35
CA GLY A 6 6.74 3.50 -20.77
C GLY A 6 5.87 4.71 -21.12
N GLY A 7 6.37 5.94 -20.89
CA GLY A 7 5.62 7.19 -21.08
C GLY A 7 5.04 7.74 -19.77
N ASP A 8 4.51 8.97 -19.82
CA ASP A 8 4.02 9.70 -18.64
C ASP A 8 2.84 9.00 -17.93
N ASP A 9 2.03 8.27 -18.68
CA ASP A 9 0.87 7.52 -18.16
C ASP A 9 1.23 6.12 -17.60
N ASP A 10 2.47 5.65 -17.80
CA ASP A 10 2.84 4.29 -17.38
C ASP A 10 3.40 4.28 -15.94
N ALA A 11 2.55 3.79 -15.03
CA ALA A 11 2.88 3.63 -13.62
C ALA A 11 3.40 2.21 -13.37
N PHE A 12 4.45 2.09 -12.55
CA PHE A 12 4.95 0.79 -12.14
C PHE A 12 3.86 0.00 -11.38
N ILE A 13 3.59 -1.25 -11.78
CA ILE A 13 2.52 -2.07 -11.19
C ILE A 13 3.09 -3.18 -10.29
N SER A 14 4.03 -3.96 -10.80
CA SER A 14 4.66 -5.06 -10.05
C SER A 14 5.93 -5.53 -10.74
N TYR A 15 6.81 -6.18 -9.97
CA TYR A 15 7.88 -7.00 -10.53
C TYR A 15 7.92 -8.34 -9.81
N ARG A 16 8.47 -9.36 -10.48
CA ARG A 16 8.63 -10.71 -9.93
C ARG A 16 10.11 -11.09 -9.94
N THR A 17 10.57 -11.67 -8.85
CA THR A 17 11.87 -12.32 -8.72
C THR A 17 11.70 -13.84 -8.63
N GLY A 18 12.80 -14.59 -8.52
CA GLY A 18 12.75 -16.04 -8.29
C GLY A 18 12.19 -16.43 -6.91
N GLN A 19 12.11 -15.49 -5.96
CA GLN A 19 11.71 -15.78 -4.57
C GLN A 19 10.42 -15.08 -4.13
N TYR A 20 10.10 -13.91 -4.71
CA TYR A 20 8.92 -13.14 -4.32
C TYR A 20 8.40 -12.30 -5.48
N LYS A 21 7.18 -11.80 -5.33
CA LYS A 21 6.57 -10.80 -6.20
C LYS A 21 6.27 -9.55 -5.40
N LEU A 22 6.69 -8.40 -5.92
CA LEU A 22 6.38 -7.10 -5.35
C LEU A 22 5.21 -6.50 -6.10
N HIS A 23 4.16 -6.13 -5.39
CA HIS A 23 3.02 -5.38 -5.89
C HIS A 23 3.13 -3.94 -5.41
N TYR A 24 2.88 -3.00 -6.31
CA TYR A 24 2.99 -1.57 -6.05
C TYR A 24 1.69 -0.86 -6.41
N TYR A 25 1.27 0.04 -5.55
CA TYR A 25 0.12 0.89 -5.75
C TYR A 25 0.45 2.31 -5.31
N GLU A 26 0.32 3.27 -6.22
CA GLU A 26 0.57 4.69 -5.95
C GLU A 26 -0.72 5.48 -6.09
N THR A 27 -0.99 6.32 -5.10
CA THR A 27 -2.13 7.22 -5.10
C THR A 27 -1.79 8.53 -5.81
N PRO A 28 -2.79 9.32 -6.25
CA PRO A 28 -2.56 10.67 -6.78
C PRO A 28 -1.85 11.60 -5.78
N SER A 29 -1.99 11.33 -4.48
CA SER A 29 -1.31 12.06 -3.40
C SER A 29 0.13 11.59 -3.17
N SER A 30 0.70 10.79 -4.08
CA SER A 30 2.06 10.22 -3.98
C SER A 30 2.29 9.29 -2.78
N LEU A 31 1.23 8.75 -2.17
CA LEU A 31 1.35 7.66 -1.20
C LEU A 31 1.66 6.37 -1.95
N ARG A 32 2.66 5.63 -1.49
CA ARG A 32 3.12 4.39 -2.12
C ARG A 32 2.86 3.22 -1.18
N LEU A 33 1.97 2.33 -1.60
CA LEU A 33 1.64 1.08 -0.92
C LEU A 33 2.37 -0.05 -1.63
N VAL A 34 3.14 -0.83 -0.86
CA VAL A 34 3.98 -1.92 -1.38
C VAL A 34 3.69 -3.19 -0.61
N MET A 35 3.48 -4.29 -1.33
CA MET A 35 3.23 -5.61 -0.74
C MET A 35 4.13 -6.65 -1.41
N LEU A 36 4.77 -7.48 -0.58
CA LEU A 36 5.57 -8.62 -1.01
C LEU A 36 4.76 -9.90 -0.82
N THR A 37 4.66 -10.70 -1.86
CA THR A 37 3.98 -12.00 -1.81
C THR A 37 4.85 -13.08 -2.43
N ASP A 38 4.36 -14.33 -2.37
CA ASP A 38 4.89 -15.42 -3.17
C ASP A 38 4.82 -15.11 -4.68
N THR A 39 5.63 -15.84 -5.46
CA THR A 39 5.73 -15.72 -6.91
C THR A 39 4.52 -16.24 -7.69
N GLY A 40 3.75 -17.17 -7.13
CA GLY A 40 2.50 -17.72 -7.70
C GLY A 40 1.28 -16.84 -7.49
N THR A 41 1.39 -15.85 -6.60
CA THR A 41 0.28 -14.97 -6.21
C THR A 41 -0.16 -14.05 -7.37
N MET A 42 -1.47 -14.01 -7.61
CA MET A 42 -2.10 -13.12 -8.60
C MET A 42 -1.90 -11.64 -8.24
N SER A 43 -2.31 -10.73 -9.12
CA SER A 43 -2.16 -9.29 -8.86
C SER A 43 -2.92 -8.87 -7.60
N MET A 44 -2.21 -8.31 -6.62
CA MET A 44 -2.79 -7.80 -5.37
C MET A 44 -3.17 -6.32 -5.45
N ARG A 45 -3.31 -5.76 -6.66
CA ARG A 45 -3.65 -4.35 -6.86
C ARG A 45 -5.00 -3.97 -6.22
N ASN A 46 -6.01 -4.84 -6.35
CA ASN A 46 -7.33 -4.61 -5.75
C ASN A 46 -7.25 -4.62 -4.22
N VAL A 47 -6.41 -5.50 -3.66
CA VAL A 47 -6.16 -5.60 -2.22
C VAL A 47 -5.47 -4.33 -1.72
N LEU A 48 -4.41 -3.88 -2.40
CA LEU A 48 -3.74 -2.62 -2.07
C LEU A 48 -4.69 -1.42 -2.14
N HIS A 49 -5.59 -1.39 -3.12
CA HIS A 49 -6.62 -0.37 -3.23
C HIS A 49 -7.63 -0.41 -2.07
N GLN A 50 -8.05 -1.61 -1.63
CA GLN A 50 -8.92 -1.76 -0.46
C GLN A 50 -8.23 -1.33 0.82
N ILE A 51 -6.94 -1.65 0.99
CA ILE A 51 -6.14 -1.15 2.13
C ILE A 51 -6.11 0.38 2.12
N TYR A 52 -5.96 1.00 0.95
CA TYR A 52 -6.00 2.46 0.83
C TYR A 52 -7.35 3.04 1.26
N ILE A 53 -8.46 2.60 0.67
CA ILE A 53 -9.77 3.21 0.93
C ILE A 53 -10.28 2.86 2.33
N ASN A 54 -10.26 1.59 2.72
CA ASN A 54 -10.96 1.13 3.92
C ASN A 54 -10.12 1.24 5.19
N LEU A 55 -8.78 1.26 5.07
CA LEU A 55 -7.90 1.31 6.24
C LEU A 55 -7.17 2.64 6.31
N TRP A 56 -6.40 3.02 5.28
CA TRP A 56 -5.58 4.22 5.31
C TRP A 56 -6.44 5.50 5.40
N VAL A 57 -7.44 5.65 4.54
CA VAL A 57 -8.29 6.85 4.57
C VAL A 57 -9.11 6.92 5.86
N GLU A 58 -9.70 5.79 6.30
CA GLU A 58 -10.56 5.75 7.49
C GLU A 58 -9.79 5.98 8.79
N TYR A 59 -8.63 5.34 8.99
CA TYR A 59 -7.93 5.38 10.27
C TYR A 59 -6.77 6.39 10.30
N VAL A 60 -6.17 6.74 9.17
CA VAL A 60 -5.05 7.69 9.13
C VAL A 60 -5.52 9.07 8.68
N VAL A 61 -6.16 9.17 7.51
CA VAL A 61 -6.52 10.49 6.93
C VAL A 61 -7.66 11.16 7.70
N LYS A 62 -8.71 10.41 8.08
CA LYS A 62 -9.85 10.95 8.83
C LYS A 62 -9.56 11.14 10.32
N ASN A 63 -8.41 10.72 10.83
CA ASN A 63 -8.07 10.89 12.23
C ASN A 63 -7.35 12.24 12.44
N PRO A 64 -8.04 13.30 12.92
CA PRO A 64 -7.44 14.62 13.10
C PRO A 64 -6.41 14.66 14.25
N LEU A 65 -6.37 13.61 15.09
CA LEU A 65 -5.42 13.48 16.20
C LEU A 65 -4.12 12.76 15.79
N SER A 66 -4.09 12.17 14.60
CA SER A 66 -2.88 11.60 14.01
C SER A 66 -2.41 12.58 12.94
N PRO A 67 -1.37 13.40 13.19
CA PRO A 67 -0.83 14.30 12.19
C PRO A 67 -0.42 13.46 10.99
N ALA A 68 -1.20 13.58 9.91
CA ALA A 68 -1.07 12.78 8.69
C ALA A 68 0.33 12.88 8.05
N GLU A 69 1.16 13.80 8.54
CA GLU A 69 2.57 13.95 8.21
C GLU A 69 3.36 14.38 9.44
N HIS A 70 3.58 13.48 10.40
CA HIS A 70 4.67 13.69 11.34
C HIS A 70 6.00 13.65 10.56
N LYS A 71 6.58 14.81 10.27
CA LYS A 71 7.93 14.94 9.70
C LYS A 71 9.02 14.27 10.56
N ASP A 72 8.70 13.94 11.82
CA ASP A 72 9.57 13.30 12.82
C ASP A 72 8.94 12.03 13.47
N GLY A 73 7.88 11.45 12.88
CA GLY A 73 7.11 10.36 13.51
C GLY A 73 7.52 8.98 13.02
N GLU A 74 7.74 8.05 13.96
CA GLU A 74 7.88 6.62 13.67
C GLU A 74 6.54 6.03 13.20
N GLY A 75 6.23 6.22 11.92
CA GLY A 75 5.12 5.53 11.25
C GLY A 75 3.71 6.04 11.59
N ALA A 76 2.72 5.43 10.93
CA ALA A 76 1.31 5.63 11.22
C ALA A 76 0.95 4.85 12.51
N ASN A 77 1.33 5.40 13.67
CA ASN A 77 1.14 4.77 14.98
C ASN A 77 -0.34 4.82 15.44
N ASN A 78 -1.22 4.23 14.64
CA ASN A 78 -2.63 4.06 14.96
C ASN A 78 -2.92 2.57 15.13
N GLU A 79 -3.11 2.14 16.39
CA GLU A 79 -3.39 0.75 16.75
C GLU A 79 -4.62 0.18 16.00
N LEU A 80 -5.64 1.01 15.72
CA LEU A 80 -6.82 0.58 14.97
C LEU A 80 -6.49 0.29 13.50
N PHE A 81 -5.55 1.05 12.93
CA PHE A 81 -5.05 0.79 11.58
C PHE A 81 -4.25 -0.52 11.55
N GLU A 82 -3.35 -0.72 12.50
CA GLU A 82 -2.53 -1.94 12.58
C GLU A 82 -3.39 -3.20 12.78
N LEU A 83 -4.35 -3.15 13.70
CA LEU A 83 -5.28 -4.25 13.96
C LEU A 83 -6.15 -4.55 12.73
N GLY A 84 -6.71 -3.52 12.10
CA GLY A 84 -7.52 -3.66 10.90
C GLY A 84 -6.72 -4.23 9.72
N LEU A 85 -5.46 -3.81 9.58
CA LEU A 85 -4.55 -4.31 8.56
C LEU A 85 -4.17 -5.77 8.81
N ASP A 86 -3.76 -6.15 10.02
CA ASP A 86 -3.42 -7.53 10.36
C ASP A 86 -4.61 -8.47 10.15
N GLN A 87 -5.81 -8.09 10.59
CA GLN A 87 -7.03 -8.86 10.37
C GLN A 87 -7.35 -9.01 8.88
N PHE A 88 -7.21 -7.93 8.10
CA PHE A 88 -7.46 -7.95 6.67
C PHE A 88 -6.46 -8.84 5.92
N ILE A 89 -5.17 -8.77 6.26
CA ILE A 89 -4.13 -9.61 5.64
C ILE A 89 -4.32 -11.09 5.99
N ARG A 90 -4.67 -11.40 7.24
CA ARG A 90 -4.99 -12.79 7.63
C ARG A 90 -6.20 -13.36 6.89
N GLY A 91 -7.17 -12.53 6.55
CA GLY A 91 -8.34 -12.94 5.77
C GLY A 91 -8.05 -13.22 4.29
N LEU A 92 -6.85 -12.89 3.79
CA LEU A 92 -6.41 -13.16 2.42
C LEU A 92 -5.62 -14.48 2.28
N MET A 93 -5.17 -15.06 3.39
CA MET A 93 -4.56 -16.41 3.47
C MET A 93 -5.63 -17.49 3.58
#